data_AF-A0A7E4W607-F1
#
_entry.id   AF-A0A7E4W607-F1
#
_cell.length_a   1.000
_cell.length_b   1.000
_cell.length_c   1.000
_cell.angle_alpha   90.00
_cell.angle_beta   90.00
_cell.angle_gamma   90.00
#
_symmetry.space_group_name_H-M   'P 1'
#
loop_
_entity.id
_entity.type
_entity.pdbx_description
1 polymer ?
#
loop_
_entity_poly.entity_id
_entity_poly.type
_entity_poly.pdbx_seq_one_letter_code
_entity_poly.pdbx_strand_id
1 'polypeptide(L)'
;MLGNMTKCVFANLEALLSLRDYQNPNSTVYWNPETMCDCKLPCEETTISTTFTLARAPANVYTVMNSKYEPTTYNCYTRSNFGNSNSCISWYQQNSVVVSVYFETFDYLSLTETATYTMSTMLNDFGGQLGLWTGFSVITITELVCLVVMMCLYGIVGSRIVRKVNPESADGDWRIVDVKDLREELDNHEYLDREQARMQQLRLRNNAMNSQY
;
A
#
# COMPACT_ATOMS: atom_id res chain seq x y z
N MET A 1 -35.63 13.26 -19.20
CA MET A 1 -36.04 13.59 -17.82
C MET A 1 -34.81 14.11 -17.09
N LEU A 2 -34.53 15.41 -17.25
CA LEU A 2 -33.47 16.12 -16.53
C LEU A 2 -34.15 16.83 -15.37
N GLY A 3 -34.32 16.09 -14.27
CA GLY A 3 -34.78 16.65 -13.01
C GLY A 3 -33.66 17.46 -12.39
N ASN A 4 -33.94 18.73 -12.17
CA ASN A 4 -33.08 19.73 -11.58
C ASN A 4 -32.74 19.33 -10.13
N MET A 5 -31.72 18.49 -9.94
CA MET A 5 -31.16 18.23 -8.61
C MET A 5 -30.42 19.49 -8.19
N THR A 6 -31.03 20.24 -7.28
CA THR A 6 -30.39 21.29 -6.49
C THR A 6 -29.08 20.75 -5.94
N LYS A 7 -27.98 21.13 -6.59
CA LYS A 7 -26.64 20.81 -6.13
C LYS A 7 -26.51 21.38 -4.72
N CYS A 8 -26.26 20.54 -3.73
CA CYS A 8 -25.76 20.97 -2.43
C CYS A 8 -24.32 21.44 -2.61
N VAL A 9 -24.14 22.56 -3.31
CA VAL A 9 -22.88 23.29 -3.33
C VAL A 9 -22.87 24.17 -2.09
N PHE A 10 -21.70 24.24 -1.46
CA PHE A 10 -21.29 25.19 -0.42
C PHE A 10 -22.25 26.39 -0.38
N ALA A 11 -23.07 26.48 0.67
CA ALA A 11 -24.29 27.28 0.72
C ALA A 11 -24.19 28.59 -0.08
N ASN A 12 -24.72 28.57 -1.31
CA ASN A 12 -24.83 29.77 -2.13
C ASN A 12 -25.74 30.76 -1.39
N LEU A 13 -25.48 32.07 -1.52
CA LEU A 13 -26.32 33.13 -0.97
C LEU A 13 -27.79 32.93 -1.34
N GLU A 14 -28.09 32.39 -2.52
CA GLU A 14 -29.45 32.05 -2.95
C GLU A 14 -30.08 30.91 -2.13
N ALA A 15 -29.30 29.89 -1.75
CA ALA A 15 -29.77 28.81 -0.88
C ALA A 15 -30.01 29.33 0.56
N LEU A 16 -29.13 30.20 1.07
CA LEU A 16 -29.29 30.82 2.39
C LEU A 16 -30.50 31.76 2.44
N LEU A 17 -30.78 32.49 1.36
CA LEU A 17 -31.97 33.35 1.25
C LEU A 17 -33.27 32.53 1.25
N SER A 18 -33.27 31.36 0.60
CA SER A 18 -34.44 30.46 0.61
C SER A 18 -34.74 29.86 1.99
N LEU A 19 -33.73 29.76 2.87
CA LEU A 19 -33.90 29.33 4.26
C LEU A 19 -34.45 30.45 5.17
N ARG A 20 -34.24 31.72 4.82
CA ARG A 20 -34.74 32.88 5.57
C ARG A 20 -36.27 32.96 5.57
N ASP A 21 -36.90 32.60 4.46
CA ASP A 21 -38.37 32.63 4.31
C ASP A 21 -39.09 31.48 5.05
N TYR A 22 -38.33 30.47 5.48
CA TYR A 22 -38.88 29.27 6.12
C TYR A 22 -38.86 29.25 7.64
N GLN A 23 -38.31 30.29 8.28
CA GLN A 23 -38.53 30.56 9.70
C GLN A 23 -39.90 31.22 9.98
N ASN A 24 -40.84 31.17 9.02
CA ASN A 24 -42.21 31.61 9.25
C ASN A 24 -43.01 30.52 9.99
N PRO A 25 -43.47 30.77 11.24
CA PRO A 25 -44.20 29.78 12.04
C PRO A 25 -45.57 29.38 11.47
N ASN A 26 -46.05 30.04 10.41
CA ASN A 26 -47.31 29.71 9.72
C ASN A 26 -47.14 28.86 8.45
N SER A 27 -45.91 28.40 8.14
CA SER A 27 -45.66 27.54 6.98
C SER A 27 -45.88 26.06 7.33
N THR A 28 -46.60 25.33 6.48
CA THR A 28 -46.91 23.90 6.66
C THR A 28 -45.80 22.95 6.18
N VAL A 29 -44.65 23.48 5.78
CA VAL A 29 -43.54 22.71 5.21
C VAL A 29 -42.38 22.69 6.20
N TYR A 30 -42.10 21.52 6.77
CA TYR A 30 -40.98 21.27 7.68
C TYR A 30 -39.76 20.87 6.87
N TRP A 31 -38.72 21.71 6.80
CA TRP A 31 -37.45 21.30 6.18
C TRP A 31 -36.75 20.30 7.08
N ASN A 32 -36.51 19.10 6.56
CA ASN A 32 -35.51 18.21 7.14
C ASN A 32 -34.24 18.26 6.29
N PRO A 33 -33.15 18.86 6.77
CA PRO A 33 -31.89 18.93 6.02
C PRO A 33 -31.29 17.55 5.71
N GLU A 34 -31.69 16.49 6.44
CA GLU A 34 -31.24 15.13 6.20
C GLU A 34 -31.90 14.46 4.98
N THR A 35 -33.13 14.85 4.61
CA THR A 35 -33.87 14.23 3.50
C THR A 35 -33.93 15.09 2.25
N MET A 36 -33.67 16.39 2.38
CA MET A 36 -33.83 17.36 1.29
C MET A 36 -32.49 17.80 0.66
N CYS A 37 -31.36 17.34 1.22
CA CYS A 37 -30.02 17.59 0.71
C CYS A 37 -29.24 16.28 0.54
N ASP A 38 -28.97 15.85 -0.70
CA ASP A 38 -28.06 14.74 -1.00
C ASP A 38 -26.61 15.28 -1.13
N CYS A 39 -25.97 15.48 0.02
CA CYS A 39 -24.59 15.95 0.09
C CYS A 39 -23.61 14.79 -0.11
N LYS A 40 -23.22 14.53 -1.36
CA LYS A 40 -22.09 13.64 -1.66
C LYS A 40 -20.76 14.34 -1.32
N LEU A 41 -19.83 13.57 -0.76
CA LEU A 41 -18.46 14.04 -0.51
C LEU A 41 -17.83 14.56 -1.83
N PRO A 42 -17.21 15.75 -1.83
CA PRO A 42 -16.53 16.27 -3.01
C PRO A 42 -15.32 15.41 -3.36
N CYS A 43 -15.02 15.27 -4.65
CA CYS A 43 -13.84 14.53 -5.12
C CYS A 43 -12.53 15.32 -4.99
N GLU A 44 -12.63 16.64 -4.83
CA GLU A 44 -11.51 17.54 -4.66
C GLU A 44 -11.83 18.48 -3.49
N GLU A 45 -11.01 18.41 -2.44
CA GLU A 45 -11.18 19.22 -1.25
C GLU A 45 -9.81 19.73 -0.79
N THR A 46 -9.74 21.03 -0.50
CA THR A 46 -8.56 21.66 0.09
C THR A 46 -8.89 22.06 1.52
N THR A 47 -8.31 21.37 2.50
CA THR A 47 -8.48 21.70 3.92
C THR A 47 -7.25 22.44 4.43
N ILE A 48 -7.47 23.54 5.15
CA ILE A 48 -6.39 24.31 5.79
C ILE A 48 -6.52 24.06 7.30
N SER A 49 -5.57 23.31 7.86
CA SER A 49 -5.50 23.12 9.31
C SER A 49 -4.96 24.39 9.95
N THR A 50 -5.78 25.03 10.80
CA THR A 50 -5.42 26.30 11.44
C THR A 50 -5.04 26.08 12.90
N THR A 51 -3.87 26.56 13.29
CA THR A 51 -3.44 26.65 14.70
C THR A 51 -3.32 28.13 15.08
N PHE A 52 -3.87 28.54 16.23
CA PHE A 52 -3.79 29.93 16.68
C PHE A 52 -2.99 30.05 17.98
N THR A 53 -2.27 31.17 18.12
CA THR A 53 -1.60 31.55 19.36
C THR A 53 -2.00 32.98 19.71
N LEU A 54 -2.08 33.29 21.00
CA LEU A 54 -2.55 34.58 21.50
C LEU A 54 -1.50 35.22 22.39
N ALA A 55 -1.30 36.52 22.23
CA ALA A 55 -0.44 37.33 23.08
C ALA A 55 -1.13 38.66 23.40
N ARG A 56 -0.78 39.25 24.56
CA ARG A 56 -1.30 40.58 24.93
C ARG A 56 -0.64 41.65 24.08
N ALA A 57 -1.45 42.39 23.32
CA ALA A 57 -1.03 43.56 22.56
C ALA A 57 -1.91 44.78 22.93
N PRO A 58 -1.37 46.01 22.95
CA PRO A 58 0.05 46.35 23.05
C PRO A 58 0.62 46.06 24.46
N ALA A 59 1.94 45.88 24.56
CA ALA A 59 2.65 45.71 25.82
C ALA A 59 2.60 46.98 26.69
N ASN A 60 2.69 46.83 28.01
CA ASN A 60 2.59 47.97 28.96
C ASN A 60 3.74 48.99 28.80
N VAL A 61 4.90 48.56 28.29
CA VAL A 61 6.10 49.41 28.11
C VAL A 61 6.29 49.78 26.63
N TYR A 62 5.24 49.69 25.83
CA TYR A 62 5.35 49.98 24.41
C TYR A 62 5.50 51.48 24.19
N THR A 63 6.74 51.94 24.04
CA THR A 63 7.00 53.23 23.41
C THR A 63 6.55 53.10 21.96
N VAL A 64 5.48 53.81 21.66
CA VAL A 64 4.95 54.00 20.32
C VAL A 64 6.11 54.41 19.40
N MET A 65 6.74 53.46 18.70
CA MET A 65 7.78 53.78 17.72
C MET A 65 7.10 54.54 16.58
N ASN A 66 7.20 55.86 16.63
CA ASN A 66 6.82 56.76 15.56
C ASN A 66 8.03 56.95 14.65
N SER A 67 8.35 55.94 13.85
CA SER A 67 9.17 56.23 12.67
C SER A 67 8.36 57.17 11.78
N LYS A 68 8.88 58.36 11.49
CA LYS A 68 8.33 59.30 10.50
C LYS A 68 8.08 58.64 9.13
N TYR A 69 8.72 57.49 8.90
CA TYR A 69 8.73 56.73 7.65
C TYR A 69 7.86 55.45 7.68
N GLU A 70 7.28 55.07 8.82
CA GLU A 70 6.34 53.93 8.89
C GLU A 70 5.05 54.33 9.63
N PRO A 71 3.88 54.26 8.97
CA PRO A 71 2.61 54.51 9.63
C PRO A 71 2.30 53.37 10.59
N THR A 72 2.55 53.57 11.89
CA THR A 72 2.15 52.60 12.92
C THR A 72 0.66 52.73 13.24
N THR A 73 -0.03 51.59 13.35
CA THR A 73 -1.49 51.47 13.56
C THR A 73 -1.98 52.05 14.91
N TYR A 74 -1.06 52.38 15.80
CA TYR A 74 -1.32 52.84 17.16
C TYR A 74 -0.58 54.18 17.39
N ASN A 75 -1.30 55.28 17.62
CA ASN A 75 -0.69 56.62 17.71
C ASN A 75 -0.97 57.34 19.03
N CYS A 76 -0.50 56.76 20.15
CA CYS A 76 -0.62 57.39 21.47
C CYS A 76 0.30 58.62 21.70
N TYR A 77 1.07 59.06 20.69
CA TYR A 77 1.99 60.20 20.78
C TYR A 77 1.29 61.55 20.55
N THR A 78 0.40 61.62 19.56
CA THR A 78 -0.40 62.81 19.28
C THR A 78 -1.55 62.85 20.28
N ARG A 79 -1.41 63.63 21.35
CA ARG A 79 -2.37 63.78 22.46
C ARG A 79 -3.72 64.41 22.05
N SER A 80 -4.11 64.37 20.78
CA SER A 80 -5.29 65.05 20.27
C SER A 80 -6.61 64.39 20.71
N ASN A 81 -6.60 63.07 20.99
CA ASN A 81 -7.80 62.30 21.34
C ASN A 81 -7.79 61.68 22.75
N PHE A 82 -6.64 61.67 23.45
CA PHE A 82 -6.49 61.05 24.77
C PHE A 82 -5.74 61.96 25.73
N GLY A 83 -6.28 62.13 26.95
CA GLY A 83 -5.70 63.01 27.97
C GLY A 83 -4.37 62.49 28.56
N ASN A 84 -4.21 61.17 28.67
CA ASN A 84 -3.03 60.51 29.23
C ASN A 84 -2.56 59.33 28.35
N SER A 85 -1.25 59.08 28.33
CA SER A 85 -0.66 57.91 27.64
C SER A 85 -1.24 56.58 28.15
N ASN A 86 -1.42 56.46 29.47
CA ASN A 86 -1.99 55.26 30.10
C ASN A 86 -3.44 55.00 29.66
N SER A 87 -4.24 56.06 29.48
CA SER A 87 -5.63 55.95 29.02
C SER A 87 -5.72 55.54 27.54
N CYS A 88 -4.75 55.98 26.73
CA CYS A 88 -4.63 55.54 25.34
C CYS A 88 -4.29 54.05 25.26
N ILE A 89 -3.29 53.59 26.01
CA ILE A 89 -2.87 52.18 26.04
C ILE A 89 -4.02 51.29 26.54
N SER A 90 -4.73 51.67 27.60
CA SER A 90 -5.88 50.90 28.10
C SER A 90 -7.02 50.82 27.09
N TRP A 91 -7.25 51.89 26.32
CA TRP A 91 -8.27 51.92 25.28
C TRP A 91 -7.93 50.95 24.14
N TYR A 92 -6.68 50.97 23.66
CA TYR A 92 -6.24 50.02 22.63
C TYR A 92 -6.22 48.57 23.12
N GLN A 93 -5.88 48.33 24.39
CA GLN A 93 -5.95 46.97 24.97
C GLN A 93 -7.37 46.39 25.03
N GLN A 94 -8.41 47.23 25.05
CA GLN A 94 -9.81 46.79 25.11
C GLN A 94 -10.49 46.76 23.73
N ASN A 95 -10.02 47.59 22.79
CA ASN A 95 -10.72 47.84 21.52
C ASN A 95 -9.92 47.41 20.28
N SER A 96 -8.67 46.97 20.43
CA SER A 96 -7.84 46.55 19.29
C SER A 96 -7.46 45.08 19.35
N VAL A 97 -7.39 44.47 18.17
CA VAL A 97 -6.88 43.11 17.95
C VAL A 97 -5.88 43.16 16.82
N VAL A 98 -4.74 42.50 17.01
CA VAL A 98 -3.74 42.31 15.96
C VAL A 98 -3.81 40.86 15.54
N VAL A 99 -4.19 40.62 14.28
CA VAL A 99 -4.29 39.28 13.69
C VAL A 99 -3.23 39.15 12.61
N SER A 100 -2.52 38.04 12.70
CA SER A 100 -1.29 37.78 11.99
C SER A 100 -1.42 36.38 11.40
N VAL A 101 -1.74 36.29 10.10
CA VAL A 101 -2.02 35.02 9.40
C VAL A 101 -0.83 34.65 8.55
N TYR A 102 -0.23 33.50 8.84
CA TYR A 102 0.93 32.97 8.13
C TYR A 102 0.81 31.46 7.99
N PHE A 103 1.51 30.89 7.03
CA PHE A 103 1.70 29.45 6.95
C PHE A 103 2.77 29.00 7.95
N GLU A 104 2.53 27.89 8.65
CA GLU A 104 3.49 27.33 9.60
C GLU A 104 4.73 26.78 8.89
N THR A 105 4.53 26.08 7.79
CA THR A 105 5.57 25.58 6.89
C THR A 105 5.17 25.83 5.44
N PHE A 106 6.13 25.73 4.51
CA PHE A 106 5.87 25.86 3.07
C PHE A 106 5.38 24.55 2.41
N ASP A 107 5.13 23.51 3.20
CA ASP A 107 4.77 22.19 2.69
C ASP A 107 3.24 22.05 2.56
N TYR A 108 2.79 21.34 1.52
CA TYR A 108 1.40 20.95 1.34
C TYR A 108 1.28 19.43 1.28
N LEU A 109 0.20 18.88 1.85
CA LEU A 109 -0.12 17.46 1.76
C LEU A 109 -1.15 17.25 0.66
N SER A 110 -0.82 16.40 -0.32
CA SER A 110 -1.76 15.97 -1.37
C SER A 110 -2.14 14.51 -1.14
N LEU A 111 -3.44 14.26 -0.97
CA LEU A 111 -4.01 12.91 -0.83
C LEU A 111 -4.88 12.64 -2.05
N THR A 112 -4.49 11.66 -2.86
CA THR A 112 -5.23 11.26 -4.06
C THR A 112 -5.63 9.80 -3.96
N GLU A 113 -6.92 9.51 -4.05
CA GLU A 113 -7.42 8.14 -4.10
C GLU A 113 -7.41 7.63 -5.55
N THR A 114 -6.73 6.51 -5.78
CA THR A 114 -6.68 5.85 -7.09
C THR A 114 -7.23 4.43 -6.98
N ALA A 115 -7.91 3.96 -8.03
CA ALA A 115 -8.41 2.59 -8.05
C ALA A 115 -7.27 1.57 -7.93
N THR A 116 -7.31 0.72 -6.90
CA THR A 116 -6.29 -0.32 -6.65
C THR A 116 -6.24 -1.34 -7.79
N TYR A 117 -7.37 -1.60 -8.44
CA TYR A 117 -7.46 -2.55 -9.54
C TYR A 117 -7.99 -1.86 -10.79
N THR A 118 -7.12 -1.77 -11.80
CA THR A 118 -7.48 -1.20 -13.10
C THR A 118 -7.83 -2.31 -14.08
N MET A 119 -8.60 -1.97 -15.12
CA MET A 119 -8.91 -2.92 -16.20
C MET A 119 -7.63 -3.47 -16.86
N SER A 120 -6.58 -2.65 -16.96
CA SER A 120 -5.26 -3.07 -17.44
C SER A 120 -4.60 -4.09 -16.52
N THR A 121 -4.66 -3.90 -15.20
CA THR A 121 -4.14 -4.89 -14.23
C THR A 121 -4.91 -6.20 -14.36
N MET A 122 -6.24 -6.12 -14.53
CA MET A 122 -7.08 -7.30 -14.75
C MET A 122 -6.66 -8.09 -15.98
N LEU A 123 -6.51 -7.41 -17.11
CA LEU A 123 -6.09 -8.06 -18.35
C LEU A 123 -4.67 -8.63 -18.26
N ASN A 124 -3.77 -8.00 -17.49
CA ASN A 124 -2.44 -8.53 -17.23
C ASN A 124 -2.50 -9.88 -16.48
N ASP A 125 -3.32 -9.96 -15.43
CA ASP A 125 -3.49 -11.19 -14.65
C ASP A 125 -4.13 -12.31 -15.49
N PHE A 126 -5.17 -11.97 -16.28
CA PHE A 126 -5.80 -12.91 -17.21
C PHE A 126 -4.82 -13.37 -18.30
N GLY A 127 -4.04 -12.45 -18.88
CA GLY A 127 -3.06 -12.76 -19.91
C GLY A 127 -1.96 -13.70 -19.41
N GLY A 128 -1.46 -13.48 -18.19
CA GLY A 128 -0.45 -14.34 -17.56
C GLY A 128 -0.97 -15.76 -17.32
N GLN A 129 -2.15 -15.88 -16.71
CA GLN A 129 -2.76 -17.20 -16.43
C GLN A 129 -3.13 -17.93 -17.72
N LEU A 130 -3.83 -17.28 -18.66
CA LEU A 130 -4.21 -17.88 -19.94
C LEU A 130 -2.99 -18.27 -20.79
N GLY A 131 -1.94 -17.43 -20.76
CA GLY A 131 -0.67 -17.72 -21.43
C GLY A 131 0.00 -18.98 -20.90
N LEU A 132 -0.01 -19.19 -19.58
CA LEU A 132 0.53 -20.39 -18.95
C LEU A 132 -0.24 -21.66 -19.37
N TRP A 133 -1.57 -21.64 -19.26
CA TRP A 133 -2.42 -22.79 -19.64
C TRP A 133 -2.33 -23.11 -21.14
N THR A 134 -2.25 -22.07 -21.98
CA THR A 134 -2.06 -22.25 -23.43
C THR A 134 -0.67 -22.82 -23.72
N GLY A 135 0.37 -22.33 -23.03
CA GLY A 135 1.74 -22.83 -23.17
C GLY A 135 1.88 -24.31 -22.83
N PHE A 136 1.32 -24.74 -21.68
CA PHE A 136 1.28 -26.16 -21.32
C PHE A 136 0.56 -27.01 -22.38
N SER A 137 -0.56 -26.52 -22.89
CA SER A 137 -1.34 -27.20 -23.93
C SER A 137 -0.57 -27.36 -25.24
N VAL A 138 0.22 -26.37 -25.66
CA VAL A 138 1.02 -26.45 -26.90
C VAL A 138 2.20 -27.40 -26.76
N ILE A 139 2.87 -27.42 -25.59
CA ILE A 139 3.98 -28.34 -25.32
C ILE A 139 3.48 -29.79 -25.38
N THR A 140 2.37 -30.09 -24.73
CA THR A 140 1.79 -31.44 -24.72
C THR A 140 1.36 -31.90 -26.11
N ILE A 141 0.74 -31.03 -26.93
CA ILE A 141 0.41 -31.35 -28.33
C ILE A 141 1.68 -31.64 -29.14
N THR A 142 2.73 -30.81 -28.98
CA THR A 142 4.00 -30.99 -29.70
C THR A 142 4.66 -32.32 -29.32
N GLU A 143 4.67 -32.67 -28.04
CA GLU A 143 5.20 -33.95 -27.55
C GLU A 143 4.41 -35.13 -28.13
N LEU A 144 3.08 -35.05 -28.15
CA LEU A 144 2.23 -36.10 -28.73
C LEU A 144 2.52 -36.31 -30.23
N VAL A 145 2.68 -35.22 -30.99
CA VAL A 145 3.03 -35.29 -32.42
C VAL A 145 4.39 -35.94 -32.62
N CYS A 146 5.41 -35.53 -31.86
CA CYS A 146 6.74 -36.13 -31.91
C CYS A 146 6.70 -37.62 -31.57
N LEU A 147 5.96 -38.00 -30.53
CA LEU A 147 5.82 -39.40 -30.11
C LEU A 147 5.16 -40.25 -31.21
N VAL A 148 4.08 -39.77 -31.81
CA VAL A 148 3.39 -40.47 -32.90
C VAL A 148 4.33 -40.66 -34.10
N VAL A 149 5.06 -39.62 -34.51
CA VAL A 149 6.02 -39.72 -35.62
C VAL A 149 7.11 -40.76 -35.32
N MET A 150 7.71 -40.70 -34.12
CA MET A 150 8.73 -41.67 -33.71
C MET A 150 8.19 -43.10 -33.66
N MET A 151 6.97 -43.28 -33.14
CA MET A 151 6.30 -44.58 -33.08
C MET A 151 5.98 -45.12 -34.48
N CYS A 152 5.52 -44.28 -35.40
CA CYS A 152 5.28 -44.67 -36.79
C CYS A 152 6.58 -45.05 -37.51
N LEU A 153 7.64 -44.26 -37.37
CA LEU A 153 8.96 -44.58 -37.93
C LEU A 153 9.51 -45.89 -37.36
N TYR A 154 9.38 -46.10 -36.05
CA TYR A 154 9.80 -47.34 -35.39
C TYR A 154 8.93 -48.53 -35.79
N GLY A 155 7.62 -48.37 -36.02
CA GLY A 155 6.75 -49.45 -36.50
C GLY A 155 7.06 -49.88 -37.95
N ILE A 156 7.33 -48.89 -38.83
CA ILE A 156 7.66 -49.12 -40.24
C ILE A 156 9.05 -49.77 -40.37
N VAL A 157 10.04 -49.33 -39.59
CA VAL A 157 11.43 -49.84 -39.65
C VAL A 157 11.66 -51.04 -38.72
N GLY A 158 10.95 -51.12 -37.61
CA GLY A 158 11.16 -52.07 -36.50
C GLY A 158 10.44 -53.41 -36.65
N SER A 159 9.65 -53.62 -37.71
CA SER A 159 9.08 -54.95 -38.04
C SER A 159 10.14 -56.03 -38.34
N ARG A 160 11.45 -55.72 -38.26
CA ARG A 160 12.55 -56.69 -38.43
C ARG A 160 13.64 -56.70 -37.35
N ILE A 161 13.52 -55.96 -36.24
CA ILE A 161 14.61 -55.90 -35.25
C ILE A 161 14.18 -56.48 -33.91
N VAL A 162 14.33 -57.79 -33.76
CA VAL A 162 14.54 -58.41 -32.44
C VAL A 162 15.96 -58.07 -32.02
N ARG A 163 16.14 -57.04 -31.20
CA ARG A 163 17.44 -56.77 -30.57
C ARG A 163 17.69 -57.84 -29.51
N LYS A 164 18.47 -58.88 -29.85
CA LYS A 164 19.25 -59.57 -28.82
C LYS A 164 20.37 -58.60 -28.42
N VAL A 165 20.34 -58.13 -27.19
CA VAL A 165 21.46 -57.37 -26.61
C VAL A 165 22.65 -58.33 -26.59
N ASN A 166 23.70 -58.00 -27.35
CA ASN A 166 24.92 -58.79 -27.35
C ASN A 166 25.65 -58.51 -26.02
N PRO A 167 25.88 -59.50 -25.15
CA PRO A 167 26.38 -59.28 -23.79
C PRO A 167 27.75 -58.58 -23.74
N GLU A 168 28.57 -58.74 -24.78
CA GLU A 168 29.89 -58.11 -24.90
C GLU A 168 29.81 -56.57 -24.99
N SER A 169 28.78 -56.03 -25.65
CA SER A 169 28.58 -54.58 -25.78
C SER A 169 27.92 -53.93 -24.55
N ALA A 170 27.38 -54.72 -23.62
CA ALA A 170 26.85 -54.20 -22.35
C ALA A 170 27.94 -54.05 -21.27
N ASP A 171 29.05 -54.77 -21.42
CA ASP A 171 30.21 -54.73 -20.51
C ASP A 171 31.20 -53.61 -20.87
N GLY A 172 31.17 -53.13 -22.13
CA GLY A 172 32.01 -52.03 -22.61
C GLY A 172 31.44 -50.62 -22.43
N ASP A 173 30.22 -50.47 -21.90
CA ASP A 173 29.63 -49.15 -21.64
C ASP A 173 30.06 -48.62 -20.27
N TRP A 174 31.04 -47.73 -20.28
CA TRP A 174 31.61 -47.10 -19.08
C TRP A 174 30.56 -46.48 -18.17
N ARG A 175 29.42 -46.01 -18.70
CA ARG A 175 28.33 -45.43 -17.89
C ARG A 175 27.60 -46.48 -17.06
N ILE A 176 27.46 -47.69 -17.61
CA ILE A 176 26.80 -48.80 -16.92
C ILE A 176 27.75 -49.40 -15.88
N VAL A 177 29.05 -49.45 -16.20
CA VAL A 177 30.10 -49.90 -15.28
C VAL A 177 30.21 -48.94 -14.09
N ASP A 178 30.30 -47.63 -14.33
CA ASP A 178 30.37 -46.61 -13.25
C ASP A 178 29.17 -46.68 -12.30
N VAL A 179 27.95 -46.85 -12.84
CA VAL A 179 26.75 -46.94 -12.00
C VAL A 179 26.73 -48.22 -11.17
N LYS A 180 27.26 -49.33 -11.68
CA LYS A 180 27.39 -50.59 -10.92
C LYS A 180 28.45 -50.45 -9.83
N ASP A 181 29.58 -49.83 -10.14
CA ASP A 181 30.69 -49.64 -9.21
C ASP A 181 30.29 -48.70 -8.05
N LEU A 182 29.65 -47.57 -8.38
CA LEU A 182 29.08 -46.65 -7.39
C LEU A 182 28.04 -47.33 -6.49
N ARG A 183 27.24 -48.25 -7.04
CA ARG A 183 26.24 -49.00 -6.27
C ARG A 183 26.90 -49.96 -5.29
N GLU A 184 27.97 -50.62 -5.71
CA GLU A 184 28.73 -51.54 -4.85
C GLU A 184 29.45 -50.77 -3.73
N GLU A 185 30.01 -49.59 -4.04
CA GLU A 185 30.61 -48.72 -3.02
C GLU A 185 29.57 -48.22 -2.01
N LEU A 186 28.37 -47.83 -2.47
CA LEU A 186 27.26 -47.43 -1.58
C LEU A 186 26.79 -48.59 -0.68
N ASP A 187 26.64 -49.79 -1.25
CA ASP A 187 26.21 -50.99 -0.51
C ASP A 187 27.26 -51.38 0.56
N ASN A 188 28.56 -51.21 0.26
CA ASN A 188 29.65 -51.44 1.22
C ASN A 188 29.67 -50.42 2.36
N HIS A 189 29.43 -49.14 2.06
CA HIS A 189 29.30 -48.09 3.08
C HIS A 189 28.11 -48.36 4.01
N GLU A 190 26.96 -48.75 3.47
CA GLU A 190 25.79 -49.10 4.27
C GLU A 190 26.05 -50.31 5.18
N TYR A 191 26.78 -51.31 4.68
CA TYR A 191 27.17 -52.48 5.47
C TYR A 191 28.07 -52.10 6.66
N LEU A 192 29.09 -51.27 6.42
CA LEU A 192 30.02 -50.80 7.46
C LEU A 192 29.30 -50.00 8.54
N ASP A 193 28.37 -49.12 8.16
CA ASP A 193 27.57 -48.33 9.11
C ASP A 193 26.71 -49.23 10.01
N ARG A 194 26.11 -50.30 9.45
CA ARG A 194 25.35 -51.28 10.25
C ARG A 194 26.23 -52.07 11.22
N GLU A 195 27.44 -52.45 10.81
CA GLU A 195 28.42 -53.11 11.67
C GLU A 195 28.87 -52.19 12.82
N GLN A 196 29.17 -50.92 12.53
CA GLN A 196 29.55 -49.93 13.54
C GLN A 196 28.43 -49.69 14.56
N ALA A 197 27.18 -49.60 14.10
CA ALA A 197 26.02 -49.46 14.98
C ALA A 197 25.85 -50.67 15.92
N ARG A 198 26.05 -51.90 15.42
CA ARG A 198 26.03 -53.11 16.26
C ARG A 198 27.15 -53.12 17.30
N MET A 199 28.36 -52.74 16.89
CA MET A 199 29.52 -52.64 17.78
C MET A 199 29.32 -51.58 18.87
N GLN A 200 28.74 -50.43 18.54
CA GLN A 200 28.38 -49.41 19.54
C GLN A 200 27.32 -49.92 20.53
N GLN A 201 26.29 -50.62 20.06
CA GLN A 201 25.28 -51.21 20.95
C GLN A 201 25.89 -52.25 21.92
N LEU A 202 26.82 -53.08 21.45
CA LEU A 202 27.54 -54.02 22.31
C LEU A 202 28.41 -53.31 23.34
N ARG A 203 29.11 -52.24 22.97
CA ARG A 203 29.88 -51.42 23.91
C ARG A 203 28.98 -50.76 24.96
N LEU A 204 27.84 -50.22 24.57
CA LEU A 204 26.86 -49.64 25.50
C LEU A 204 26.30 -50.69 26.45
N ARG A 205 25.97 -51.89 25.94
CA ARG A 205 25.51 -53.01 26.77
C ARG A 205 26.59 -53.48 27.77
N ASN A 206 27.84 -53.59 27.35
CA ASN A 206 28.95 -53.94 28.24
C ASN A 206 29.21 -52.85 29.30
N ASN A 207 29.20 -51.57 28.92
CA ASN A 207 29.35 -50.47 29.88
C ASN A 207 28.21 -50.43 30.89
N ALA A 208 26.96 -50.69 30.46
CA ALA A 208 25.82 -50.78 31.37
C ALA A 208 25.94 -51.94 32.37
N MET A 209 26.45 -53.11 31.94
CA MET A 209 26.70 -54.23 32.87
C MET A 209 27.83 -53.92 33.87
N ASN A 210 28.88 -53.21 33.46
CA ASN A 210 29.98 -52.83 34.36
C ASN A 210 29.61 -51.73 35.37
N SER A 211 28.51 -50.99 35.15
CA SER A 211 28.04 -49.93 36.07
C SER A 211 27.12 -50.45 37.19
N GLN A 212 26.75 -51.73 37.18
CA GLN A 212 25.89 -52.35 38.20
C GLN A 212 26.67 -53.16 39.26
N TYR A 213 28.00 -53.11 39.26
CA TYR A 213 28.89 -53.70 40.27
C TYR A 213 29.65 -52.62 41.04
#